data_AF-A0A2I0TB83-F1
#
_entry.id   AF-A0A2I0TB83-F1
#
_cell.length_a   1.000
_cell.length_b   1.000
_cell.length_c   1.000
_cell.angle_alpha   90.00
_cell.angle_beta   90.00
_cell.angle_gamma   90.00
#
_symmetry.space_group_name_H-M   'P 1'
#
loop_
_entity.id
_entity.type
_entity.pdbx_description
1 polymer ?
#
loop_
_entity_poly.entity_id
_entity_poly.type
_entity_poly.pdbx_seq_one_letter_code
_entity_poly.pdbx_strand_id
1 'polypeptide(L)'
;MPYLDRQNRICGFLDIEENETCGKFLRRYFILDTQANCLLWYMDNPQVGSSAAPGFALGTSVEFASEHRHPETEAENSVLLW
;
A
#
# COMPACT_ATOMS: atom_id res chain seq x y z
N MET A 1 12.82 6.70 0.04
CA MET A 1 12.23 6.97 -1.29
C MET A 1 11.54 5.71 -1.77
N PRO A 2 10.23 5.73 -2.03
CA PRO A 2 9.52 4.61 -2.63
C PRO A 2 9.96 4.40 -4.08
N TYR A 3 9.98 3.15 -4.54
CA TYR A 3 10.34 2.73 -5.90
C TYR A 3 9.45 1.55 -6.34
N LEU A 4 9.56 1.13 -7.60
CA LEU A 4 8.80 -0.01 -8.12
C LEU A 4 9.56 -1.33 -7.95
N ASP A 5 8.88 -2.36 -7.46
CA ASP A 5 9.44 -3.71 -7.40
C ASP A 5 9.37 -4.44 -8.75
N ARG A 6 9.86 -5.69 -8.81
CA ARG A 6 9.82 -6.52 -10.02
C ARG A 6 8.40 -6.87 -10.52
N GLN A 7 7.39 -6.70 -9.67
CA GLN A 7 5.98 -6.91 -9.99
C GLN A 7 5.26 -5.58 -10.25
N ASN A 8 6.03 -4.48 -10.41
CA ASN A 8 5.54 -3.14 -10.67
C ASN A 8 4.63 -2.59 -9.56
N ARG A 9 4.85 -3.03 -8.32
CA ARG A 9 4.18 -2.50 -7.11
C ARG A 9 5.05 -1.45 -6.45
N ILE A 10 4.43 -0.46 -5.81
CA ILE A 10 5.16 0.58 -5.08
C ILE A 10 5.70 -0.02 -3.79
N CYS A 11 7.00 0.10 -3.54
CA CYS A 11 7.66 -0.46 -2.36
C CYS A 11 8.79 0.43 -1.83
N GLY A 12 9.21 0.20 -0.59
CA GLY A 12 10.39 0.85 -0.02
C GLY A 12 10.43 0.83 1.50
N PHE A 13 11.53 1.28 2.08
CA PHE A 13 11.64 1.43 3.53
C PHE A 13 10.93 2.70 4.01
N LEU A 14 10.08 2.54 5.02
CA LEU A 14 9.49 3.64 5.80
C LEU A 14 9.73 3.37 7.29
N ASP A 15 9.82 4.46 8.05
CA ASP A 15 9.91 4.41 9.51
C ASP A 15 8.50 4.74 10.04
N ILE A 16 7.80 3.75 10.62
CA ILE A 16 6.44 3.91 11.14
C ILE A 16 6.48 3.95 12.66
N GLU A 17 5.74 4.86 13.26
CA GLU A 17 5.61 4.92 14.71
C GLU A 17 4.82 3.71 15.24
N GLU A 18 5.37 3.01 16.24
CA GLU A 18 4.74 1.80 16.80
C GLU A 18 3.39 2.12 17.48
N ASN A 19 3.28 3.30 18.08
CA ASN A 19 2.08 3.85 18.67
C ASN A 19 2.19 5.38 18.61
N GLU A 20 1.13 6.11 18.25
CA GLU A 20 1.10 7.55 17.89
C GLU A 20 1.64 8.55 18.95
N THR A 21 2.15 8.05 20.08
CA THR A 21 2.66 8.84 21.19
C THR A 21 3.93 8.26 21.83
N CYS A 22 4.52 7.22 21.22
CA CYS A 22 5.66 6.52 21.81
C CYS A 22 7.00 7.16 21.42
N GLY A 23 7.05 7.89 20.31
CA GLY A 23 8.29 8.45 19.74
C GLY A 23 9.26 7.37 19.24
N LYS A 24 8.82 6.10 19.18
CA LYS A 24 9.59 4.96 18.70
C LYS A 24 9.13 4.60 17.30
N PHE A 25 10.07 4.71 16.36
CA PHE A 25 9.84 4.40 14.95
C PHE A 25 10.48 3.05 14.59
N LEU A 26 9.70 2.20 13.94
CA LEU A 26 10.13 0.92 13.41
C LEU A 26 10.36 1.06 11.91
N ARG A 27 11.60 0.79 11.49
CA ARG A 27 11.94 0.67 10.08
C ARG A 27 11.36 -0.61 9.51
N ARG A 28 10.55 -0.51 8.46
CA ARG A 28 9.91 -1.65 7.78
C ARG A 28 9.96 -1.48 6.27
N TYR A 29 10.04 -2.61 5.56
CA TYR A 29 9.96 -2.67 4.11
C TYR A 29 8.50 -2.82 3.69
N PHE A 30 7.95 -1.81 3.02
CA PHE A 30 6.56 -1.78 2.59
C PHE A 30 6.39 -2.21 1.14
N ILE A 31 5.23 -2.81 0.87
CA ILE A 31 4.71 -3.04 -0.48
C ILE A 31 3.26 -2.57 -0.47
N LEU A 32 2.95 -1.60 -1.33
CA LEU A 32 1.59 -1.18 -1.62
C LEU A 32 1.06 -1.99 -2.80
N ASP A 33 0.11 -2.87 -2.52
CA ASP A 33 -0.58 -3.67 -3.52
C ASP A 33 -1.93 -3.02 -3.83
N THR A 34 -1.98 -2.24 -4.91
CA THR A 34 -3.21 -1.56 -5.33
C THR A 34 -4.24 -2.51 -5.95
N GLN A 35 -3.84 -3.73 -6.35
CA GLN A 35 -4.76 -4.71 -6.90
C GLN A 35 -5.51 -5.44 -5.78
N ALA A 36 -4.78 -5.85 -4.75
CA ALA A 36 -5.35 -6.43 -3.53
C ALA A 36 -5.87 -5.37 -2.54
N ASN A 37 -5.64 -4.08 -2.82
CA ASN A 37 -5.99 -2.95 -1.99
C ASN A 37 -5.46 -3.09 -0.54
N CYS A 38 -4.20 -3.50 -0.42
CA CYS A 38 -3.56 -3.73 0.87
C CYS A 38 -2.15 -3.15 0.95
N LEU A 39 -1.73 -2.82 2.18
CA LEU A 39 -0.36 -2.47 2.51
C LEU A 39 0.26 -3.63 3.28
N LEU A 40 1.32 -4.19 2.71
CA LEU A 40 2.13 -5.24 3.33
C LEU A 40 3.39 -4.62 3.91
N TRP A 41 3.88 -5.15 5.02
CA TRP A 41 5.20 -4.78 5.52
C TRP A 41 6.01 -5.93 6.11
N TYR A 42 7.33 -5.83 5.93
CA TYR A 42 8.32 -6.84 6.32
C TYR A 42 9.48 -6.18 7.09
N MET A 43 10.29 -6.99 7.79
CA MET A 43 11.53 -6.48 8.41
C MET A 43 12.52 -6.02 7.35
N ASP A 44 12.69 -6.85 6.31
CA ASP A 44 13.63 -6.68 5.21
C ASP A 44 12.92 -6.88 3.86
N ASN A 45 13.61 -6.59 2.75
CA ASN A 45 13.07 -6.84 1.42
C ASN A 45 12.89 -8.36 1.18
N PRO A 46 11.65 -8.89 1.08
CA PRO A 46 11.41 -10.33 0.91
C PRO A 46 11.99 -10.87 -0.41
N GLN A 47 12.28 -10.01 -1.39
CA GLN A 47 12.85 -10.39 -2.69
C GLN A 47 14.37 -10.59 -2.66
N VAL A 48 15.05 -10.21 -1.57
CA VAL A 48 16.50 -10.43 -1.41
C VAL A 48 16.78 -11.80 -0.78
N GLY A 49 15.82 -12.32 0.00
CA GLY A 49 15.95 -13.59 0.74
C GLY A 49 15.40 -14.83 0.04
N SER A 50 14.84 -14.72 -1.18
CA SER A 50 14.20 -15.86 -1.88
C SER A 50 15.14 -16.99 -2.33
N SER A 51 16.42 -16.95 -1.92
CA SER A 51 17.34 -18.09 -1.94
C SER A 51 17.34 -18.92 -0.66
N ALA A 52 16.68 -18.48 0.43
CA ALA A 52 16.72 -19.13 1.73
C ALA A 52 15.31 -19.33 2.31
N ALA A 53 14.83 -20.58 2.21
CA ALA A 53 13.72 -21.22 2.92
C ALA A 53 12.34 -20.50 3.00
N PRO A 54 11.22 -21.19 2.71
CA PRO A 54 9.87 -20.60 2.64
C PRO A 54 9.25 -20.21 4.01
N GLY A 55 10.04 -19.90 5.04
CA GLY A 55 9.57 -19.85 6.43
C GLY A 55 9.72 -18.52 7.19
N PHE A 56 10.40 -17.49 6.69
CA PHE A 56 10.79 -16.34 7.54
C PHE A 56 10.27 -14.96 7.15
N ALA A 57 9.53 -14.82 6.06
CA ALA A 57 8.86 -13.55 5.74
C ALA A 57 7.49 -13.48 6.47
N LEU A 58 7.51 -13.30 7.80
CA LEU A 58 6.33 -12.89 8.58
C LEU A 58 5.96 -11.46 8.19
N GLY A 59 5.26 -11.34 7.07
CA GLY A 59 4.63 -10.09 6.65
C GLY A 59 3.30 -9.93 7.37
N THR A 60 3.04 -8.73 7.86
CA THR A 60 1.71 -8.33 8.34
C THR A 60 1.07 -7.42 7.29
N SER A 61 -0.24 -7.52 7.15
CA SER A 61 -1.03 -6.87 6.11
C SER A 61 -2.13 -6.02 6.73
N VAL A 62 -2.39 -4.85 6.15
CA VAL A 62 -3.58 -4.04 6.42
C VAL A 62 -4.32 -3.86 5.10
N GLU A 63 -5.61 -4.21 5.09
CA GLU A 63 -6.49 -3.91 3.97
C GLU A 63 -6.97 -2.46 4.10
N PHE A 64 -6.89 -1.71 3.01
CA PHE A 64 -7.49 -0.39 2.96
C PHE A 64 -8.99 -0.52 2.70
N ALA A 65 -9.82 0.23 3.42
CA ALA A 65 -11.23 0.34 3.06
C ALA A 65 -11.33 1.14 1.74
N SER A 66 -11.97 0.56 0.73
CA SER A 66 -12.26 1.30 -0.51
C SER A 66 -13.43 2.24 -0.28
N GLU A 67 -13.16 3.53 -0.02
CA GLU A 67 -14.18 4.57 -0.15
C GLU A 67 -14.50 4.77 -1.63
N HIS A 68 -15.42 3.96 -2.16
CA HIS A 68 -16.01 4.15 -3.48
C HIS A 68 -16.73 5.51 -3.52
N ARG A 69 -16.04 6.57 -3.95
CA ARG A 69 -16.71 7.74 -4.55
C ARG A 69 -16.98 7.40 -6.01
N HIS A 70 -18.21 6.99 -6.31
CA HIS A 70 -18.72 6.88 -7.67
C HIS A 70 -18.55 8.21 -8.43
N PRO A 71 -17.94 8.22 -9.62
CA PRO A 71 -18.22 9.22 -10.63
C PRO A 71 -19.35 8.71 -11.54
N GLU A 72 -20.18 9.64 -12.00
CA GLU A 72 -21.09 9.55 -13.15
C GLU A 72 -22.49 8.95 -12.92
N THR A 73 -23.47 9.86 -12.87
CA THR A 73 -24.73 9.66 -13.58
C THR A 73 -24.97 10.90 -14.44
N GLU A 74 -24.63 10.78 -15.71
CA GLU A 74 -25.01 11.68 -16.79
C GLU A 74 -26.54 11.58 -16.97
N ALA A 75 -27.26 12.71 -16.90
CA ALA A 75 -28.57 12.86 -17.52
C ALA A 75 -28.89 14.35 -17.67
N GLU A 76 -28.67 14.85 -18.88
CA GLU A 76 -29.60 15.71 -19.62
C GLU A 76 -30.38 16.76 -18.82
N ASN A 77 -29.95 18.03 -18.88
CA ASN A 77 -30.91 19.07 -19.19
C ASN A 77 -30.25 20.22 -19.94
N SER A 78 -30.29 20.09 -21.26
CA SER A 78 -30.29 21.23 -22.17
C SER A 78 -31.52 22.09 -21.86
N VAL A 79 -31.33 23.23 -21.18
CA VAL A 79 -32.25 24.36 -21.32
C VAL A 79 -31.42 25.61 -21.56
N LEU A 80 -31.41 26.00 -22.82
CA LEU A 80 -31.11 27.32 -23.31
C LEU A 80 -31.78 28.39 -22.43
N LEU A 81 -30.99 29.29 -21.87
CA LEU A 81 -31.46 30.64 -21.51
C LEU A 81 -30.48 31.62 -22.15
N TRP A 82 -31.03 32.38 -23.09
CA TRP A 82 -30.43 33.57 -23.71
C TRP A 82 -30.17 34.65 -22.65
#